data_AF-A0A9W7XG37-F1
#
_entry.id   AF-A0A9W7XG37-F1
#
_cell.length_a   1.000
_cell.length_b   1.000
_cell.length_c   1.000
_cell.angle_alpha   90.00
_cell.angle_beta   90.00
_cell.angle_gamma   90.00
#
_symmetry.space_group_name_H-M   'P 1'
#
loop_
_entity.id
_entity.type
_entity.pdbx_description
1 polymer ?
#
loop_
_entity_poly.entity_id
_entity_poly.type
_entity_poly.pdbx_seq_one_letter_code
_entity_poly.pdbx_strand_id
1 'polypeptide(L)'
;MSANYDEATQRELQTFVEQETAKAQMQNTIHEFTNRCWESCITSAKSNQLDSKETSCLQNCVGRFIDTSQSMMPAYSVLRRLTTAETANVNTLSVEPALVVT
;
A
#
# COMPACT_ATOMS: atom_id res chain seq x y z
N MET A 1 -10.76 -29.38 3.72
CA MET A 1 -10.41 -29.77 2.34
C MET A 1 -8.91 -29.61 2.18
N SER A 2 -8.17 -30.71 2.09
CA SER A 2 -6.72 -30.67 1.87
C SER A 2 -6.50 -30.94 0.39
N ALA A 3 -6.38 -29.88 -0.41
CA ALA A 3 -5.98 -30.03 -1.80
C ALA A 3 -4.48 -30.36 -1.83
N ASN A 4 -4.15 -31.55 -2.32
CA ASN A 4 -2.76 -31.98 -2.54
C ASN A 4 -2.37 -31.53 -3.94
N TYR A 5 -1.74 -30.37 -4.05
CA TYR A 5 -1.20 -29.85 -5.30
C TYR A 5 0.22 -30.38 -5.50
N ASP A 6 0.62 -30.66 -6.74
CA ASP A 6 2.02 -30.90 -7.07
C ASP A 6 2.85 -29.62 -6.91
N GLU A 7 4.16 -29.75 -6.79
CA GLU A 7 5.05 -28.62 -6.50
C GLU A 7 5.00 -27.51 -7.56
N ALA A 8 4.78 -27.86 -8.83
CA ALA A 8 4.67 -26.87 -9.90
C ALA A 8 3.38 -26.07 -9.79
N THR A 9 2.24 -26.75 -9.55
CA THR A 9 0.95 -26.10 -9.29
C THR A 9 1.00 -25.22 -8.04
N GLN A 10 1.69 -25.66 -6.97
CA GLN A 10 1.83 -24.85 -5.76
C GLN A 10 2.61 -23.55 -6.03
N ARG A 11 3.68 -23.60 -6.83
CA ARG A 11 4.45 -22.40 -7.21
C ARG A 11 3.65 -21.44 -8.10
N GLU A 12 2.86 -21.97 -9.03
CA GLU A 12 1.98 -21.16 -9.87
C GLU A 12 0.90 -20.46 -9.03
N LEU A 13 0.26 -21.19 -8.12
CA LEU A 13 -0.73 -20.63 -7.19
C LEU A 13 -0.11 -19.56 -6.28
N GLN A 14 1.10 -19.78 -5.79
CA GLN A 14 1.82 -18.78 -4.99
C GLN A 14 2.04 -17.49 -5.79
N THR A 15 2.50 -17.61 -7.04
CA THR A 15 2.71 -16.47 -7.93
C THR A 15 1.39 -15.74 -8.22
N PHE A 16 0.31 -16.49 -8.46
CA PHE A 16 -1.02 -15.93 -8.67
C PHE A 16 -1.50 -15.15 -7.44
N VAL A 17 -1.38 -15.75 -6.25
CA VAL A 17 -1.77 -15.09 -4.98
C VAL A 17 -0.98 -13.80 -4.75
N GLU A 18 0.33 -13.81 -5.02
CA GLU A 18 1.17 -12.61 -4.91
C GLU A 18 0.71 -11.49 -5.85
N GLN A 19 0.42 -11.82 -7.11
CA GLN A 19 -0.09 -10.86 -8.08
C GLN A 19 -1.46 -10.29 -7.69
N GLU A 20 -2.40 -11.14 -7.27
CA GLU A 20 -3.73 -10.69 -6.85
C GLU A 20 -3.67 -9.88 -5.56
N THR A 21 -2.78 -10.24 -4.63
CA THR A 21 -2.53 -9.46 -3.41
C THR A 21 -2.00 -8.07 -3.75
N ALA A 22 -1.01 -7.98 -4.65
CA ALA A 22 -0.48 -6.70 -5.10
C ALA A 22 -1.55 -5.83 -5.78
N LYS A 23 -2.43 -6.43 -6.61
CA LYS A 23 -3.56 -5.73 -7.21
C LYS A 23 -4.53 -5.20 -6.15
N ALA A 24 -4.90 -6.03 -5.17
CA ALA A 24 -5.81 -5.62 -4.09
C ALA A 24 -5.23 -4.47 -3.26
N GLN A 25 -3.92 -4.53 -2.94
CA GLN A 25 -3.22 -3.44 -2.27
C GLN A 25 -3.24 -2.16 -3.10
N MET A 26 -2.96 -2.24 -4.40
CA MET A 26 -3.03 -1.09 -5.31
C MET A 26 -4.44 -0.47 -5.36
N GLN A 27 -5.49 -1.28 -5.39
CA GLN A 27 -6.86 -0.78 -5.34
C GLN A 27 -7.16 -0.03 -4.04
N ASN A 28 -6.71 -0.56 -2.90
CA ASN A 28 -6.84 0.14 -1.62
C ASN A 28 -6.10 1.49 -1.63
N THR A 29 -4.89 1.54 -2.20
CA THR A 29 -4.13 2.78 -2.36
C THR A 29 -4.85 3.77 -3.28
N ILE A 30 -5.46 3.31 -4.38
CA ILE A 30 -6.28 4.15 -5.26
C ILE A 30 -7.46 4.74 -4.49
N HIS A 31 -8.16 3.94 -3.68
CA HIS A 31 -9.25 4.41 -2.84
C HIS A 31 -8.78 5.44 -1.80
N GLU A 32 -7.63 5.23 -1.17
CA GLU A 32 -7.06 6.21 -0.23
C GLU A 32 -6.77 7.54 -0.93
N PHE A 33 -6.11 7.51 -2.09
CA PHE A 33 -5.80 8.72 -2.86
C PHE A 33 -7.06 9.42 -3.35
N THR A 34 -8.05 8.64 -3.79
CA THR A 34 -9.33 9.19 -4.20
C THR A 34 -9.96 9.96 -3.06
N ASN A 35 -10.10 9.38 -1.86
CA ASN A 35 -10.72 10.06 -0.72
C ASN A 35 -9.91 11.29 -0.30
N ARG A 36 -8.61 11.12 -0.07
CA ARG A 36 -7.72 12.18 0.42
C ARG A 36 -7.63 13.36 -0.55
N CYS A 37 -7.35 13.08 -1.81
CA CYS A 37 -7.16 14.13 -2.81
C CYS A 37 -8.49 14.76 -3.21
N TRP A 38 -9.60 14.02 -3.16
CA TRP A 38 -10.93 14.59 -3.36
C TRP A 38 -11.24 15.65 -2.31
N GLU A 39 -11.08 15.34 -1.03
CA GLU A 39 -11.30 16.30 0.07
C GLU A 39 -10.41 17.55 -0.04
N SER A 40 -9.16 17.38 -0.50
CA SER A 40 -8.22 18.50 -0.62
C SER A 40 -8.42 19.34 -1.88
N CYS A 41 -8.87 18.76 -2.99
CA CYS A 41 -8.90 19.42 -4.29
C CYS A 41 -10.30 19.84 -4.74
N ILE A 42 -11.35 19.16 -4.28
CA ILE A 42 -12.72 19.38 -4.75
C ILE A 42 -13.56 20.00 -3.63
N THR A 43 -13.64 21.34 -3.63
CA THR A 43 -14.37 22.08 -2.58
C THR A 43 -15.88 22.15 -2.85
N SER A 44 -16.28 22.13 -4.13
CA SER A 44 -17.68 22.10 -4.54
C SER A 44 -17.76 21.56 -5.95
N ALA A 45 -18.55 20.52 -6.18
CA ALA A 45 -18.81 19.99 -7.51
C ALA A 45 -19.69 20.98 -8.29
N LYS A 46 -19.05 22.01 -8.87
CA LYS A 46 -19.71 23.07 -9.64
C LYS A 46 -20.11 22.62 -11.04
N SER A 47 -19.53 21.52 -11.52
CA SER A 47 -19.71 20.96 -12.86
C SER A 47 -19.60 19.44 -12.80
N ASN A 48 -20.13 18.75 -13.82
CA ASN A 48 -19.97 17.30 -14.01
C ASN A 48 -18.57 16.92 -14.55
N GLN A 49 -17.70 17.91 -14.77
CA GLN A 49 -16.34 17.74 -15.23
C GLN A 49 -15.39 18.49 -14.31
N LEU A 50 -14.18 17.95 -14.16
CA LEU A 50 -13.10 18.60 -13.44
C LEU A 50 -12.63 19.83 -14.24
N ASP A 51 -12.53 20.97 -13.57
CA ASP A 51 -11.89 22.13 -14.16
C ASP A 51 -10.36 21.97 -14.23
N SER A 52 -9.67 22.91 -14.89
CA SER A 52 -8.22 22.84 -15.06
C SER A 52 -7.45 22.93 -13.74
N LYS A 53 -8.00 23.63 -12.74
CA LYS A 53 -7.39 23.78 -11.41
C LYS A 53 -7.57 22.50 -10.60
N GLU A 54 -8.75 21.90 -10.63
CA GLU A 54 -9.05 20.62 -9.99
C GLU A 54 -8.18 19.50 -10.56
N THR A 55 -8.06 19.44 -11.89
CA THR A 55 -7.19 18.45 -12.57
C THR A 55 -5.72 18.63 -12.16
N SER A 56 -5.22 19.87 -12.17
CA SER A 56 -3.85 20.18 -11.76
C SER A 56 -3.62 19.87 -10.27
N CYS A 57 -4.62 20.14 -9.41
CA CYS A 57 -4.54 19.84 -7.99
C CYS A 57 -4.44 18.34 -7.75
N LEU A 58 -5.29 17.52 -8.38
CA LEU A 58 -5.29 16.07 -8.22
C LEU A 58 -3.95 15.45 -8.66
N GLN A 59 -3.38 15.90 -9.78
CA GLN A 59 -2.06 15.48 -10.25
C GLN A 59 -0.97 15.77 -9.21
N ASN A 60 -0.97 16.99 -8.65
CA ASN A 60 0.00 17.38 -7.63
C ASN A 60 -0.23 16.68 -6.28
N CYS A 61 -1.48 16.44 -5.89
CA CYS A 61 -1.82 15.78 -4.63
C CYS A 61 -1.26 14.35 -4.60
N VAL A 62 -1.56 13.57 -5.65
CA VAL A 62 -1.07 12.19 -5.75
C VAL A 62 0.45 12.16 -5.89
N GLY A 63 1.03 13.00 -6.76
CA GLY A 63 2.49 13.08 -6.94
C GLY A 63 3.22 13.38 -5.62
N ARG A 64 2.79 14.42 -4.90
CA ARG A 64 3.38 14.79 -3.60
C ARG A 64 3.27 13.70 -2.55
N PHE A 65 2.14 12.98 -2.50
CA PHE A 65 1.97 11.89 -1.56
C PHE A 65 2.93 10.72 -1.85
N ILE A 66 3.07 10.36 -3.13
CA ILE A 66 3.99 9.30 -3.56
C ILE A 66 5.45 9.71 -3.25
N ASP A 67 5.86 10.93 -3.60
CA ASP A 67 7.21 11.43 -3.32
C ASP A 67 7.52 11.45 -1.81
N THR A 68 6.55 11.90 -1.02
CA THR A 68 6.70 11.97 0.45
C THR A 68 6.75 10.55 1.05
N SER A 69 5.87 9.65 0.65
CA SER A 69 5.87 8.28 1.17
C SER A 69 7.17 7.55 0.84
N GLN A 70 7.68 7.68 -0.39
CA GLN A 70 8.96 7.08 -0.79
C GLN A 70 10.16 7.68 -0.07
N SER A 71 10.17 8.99 0.21
CA SER A 71 11.24 9.61 0.99
C SER A 71 11.21 9.24 2.48
N MET A 72 10.02 8.95 3.04
CA MET A 72 9.88 8.49 4.43
C MET A 72 10.24 7.02 4.62
N MET A 73 9.99 6.15 3.63
CA MET A 73 10.21 4.70 3.75
C MET A 73 11.64 4.31 4.20
N PRO A 74 12.73 4.85 3.63
CA PRO A 74 14.09 4.54 4.08
C PRO A 74 14.31 4.87 5.56
N ALA A 75 13.90 6.07 5.98
CA ALA A 75 14.01 6.50 7.38
C ALA A 75 13.20 5.59 8.31
N TYR A 76 11.97 5.25 7.92
CA TYR A 76 11.11 4.33 8.66
C TYR A 76 11.73 2.93 8.75
N SER A 77 12.35 2.42 7.68
CA SER A 77 12.99 1.09 7.67
C SER A 77 14.15 1.00 8.67
N VAL A 78 14.91 2.09 8.85
CA VAL A 78 15.99 2.19 9.83
C VAL A 78 15.41 2.23 11.24
N LEU A 79 14.42 3.09 11.49
CA LEU A 79 13.74 3.17 12.78
C LEU A 79 13.13 1.82 13.18
N ARG A 80 12.45 1.14 12.25
CA ARG A 80 11.88 -0.19 12.48
C ARG A 80 12.95 -1.21 12.87
N ARG A 81 14.14 -1.19 12.24
CA ARG A 81 15.24 -2.10 12.62
C ARG A 81 15.71 -1.85 14.05
N LEU A 82 15.83 -0.59 14.46
CA LEU A 82 16.21 -0.22 15.82
C LEU A 82 15.14 -0.62 16.85
N THR A 83 13.86 -0.44 16.54
CA THR A 83 12.77 -0.88 17.42
C THR A 83 12.63 -2.41 17.48
N THR A 84 12.84 -3.11 16.36
CA THR A 84 12.82 -4.59 16.35
C THR A 84 13.98 -5.22 17.11
N ALA A 85 15.14 -4.53 17.15
CA ALA A 85 16.28 -4.96 17.96
C ALA A 85 15.95 -4.91 19.46
N GLU A 86 15.09 -3.97 19.89
CA GLU A 86 14.61 -3.88 21.26
C GLU A 86 13.52 -4.92 21.59
N THR A 87 12.69 -5.32 20.61
CA THR A 87 11.66 -6.37 20.79
C THR A 87 12.17 -7.81 20.67
N ALA A 88 13.44 -8.04 20.34
CA ALA A 88 14.02 -9.38 20.28
C ALA A 88 14.07 -10.10 21.65
N ASN A 89 13.70 -9.42 22.74
CA ASN A 89 13.50 -9.99 24.08
C ASN A 89 12.03 -9.90 24.54
N VAL A 90 11.07 -10.05 23.64
CA VAL A 90 9.65 -10.24 23.98
C VAL A 90 9.17 -11.50 23.28
N ASN A 91 9.32 -12.65 23.94
CA ASN A 91 8.87 -13.98 23.49
C ASN A 91 7.33 -14.12 23.31
N THR A 92 6.58 -13.03 23.07
CA THR A 92 5.11 -13.03 23.13
C THR A 92 4.44 -11.97 22.23
N LEU A 93 4.85 -11.79 20.98
CA LEU A 93 3.97 -11.13 20.00
C LEU A 93 3.70 -12.02 18.80
N SER A 94 2.66 -12.84 18.95
CA SER A 94 1.80 -13.27 17.85
C SER A 94 1.14 -12.04 17.22
N VAL A 95 1.87 -11.37 16.33
CA VAL A 95 1.28 -10.52 15.29
C VAL A 95 2.07 -10.75 14.00
N GLU A 96 1.96 -11.96 13.46
CA GLU A 96 2.02 -12.15 12.01
C GLU A 96 0.58 -12.01 11.51
N PRO A 97 0.34 -11.02 10.63
CA PRO A 97 0.23 -11.42 9.25
C PRO A 97 0.98 -10.46 8.30
N ALA A 98 1.63 -11.06 7.30
CA ALA A 98 2.08 -10.42 6.05
C ALA A 98 3.24 -9.41 6.14
N LEU A 99 4.47 -9.93 6.25
CA LEU A 99 5.57 -9.38 5.46
C LEU A 99 6.57 -10.48 5.07
N VAL A 100 6.11 -11.43 4.27
CA VAL A 100 7.00 -12.15 3.34
C VAL A 100 7.21 -11.21 2.16
N VAL A 101 8.30 -10.43 2.20
CA VAL A 101 8.98 -9.97 1.00
C VAL A 101 10.46 -10.20 1.29
N THR A 102 10.92 -11.38 0.83
CA THR A 102 12.30 -11.89 0.69
C THR A 102 13.27 -11.68 1.83
#